data_AF-A0AAR2M1K0-F1
#
_entry.id   AF-A0AAR2M1K0-F1
#
_cell.length_a   1.000
_cell.length_b   1.000
_cell.length_c   1.000
_cell.angle_alpha   90.00
_cell.angle_beta   90.00
_cell.angle_gamma   90.00
#
_symmetry.space_group_name_H-M   'P 1'
#
loop_
_entity.id
_entity.type
_entity.pdbx_description
1 polymer ?
#
loop_
_entity_poly.entity_id
_entity_poly.type
_entity_poly.pdbx_seq_one_letter_code
_entity_poly.pdbx_strand_id
1 'polypeptide(L)'
;MDLADTSKKWSILKQLERDGVKNVLFTDCLNDRIVPLVTELIHNASRFHREEDRSYCLMVIGVPNVGKSSLINALRRTNLKKGKASRVGGEPGITKAVLTKIQVCERPLMYLLDTPGVLPPKIENIETGMKLALCGTILDHLVGEDIIADYLLFSLNRLQRFGYVEKYELEGPCDDIQHVLKCIAVKLGKTQRVKAITGIGDVTIKMPNYSAAAYDFIRAFRKGELGKVMLDG
;
A
#
# COMPACT_ATOMS: atom_id res chain seq x y z
N MET A 1 6.08 -6.88 -7.21
CA MET A 1 7.36 -6.18 -7.06
C MET A 1 7.48 -5.84 -5.59
N ASP A 2 8.59 -6.20 -4.95
CA ASP A 2 8.83 -5.88 -3.54
C ASP A 2 9.22 -4.39 -3.43
N LEU A 3 8.42 -3.62 -2.67
CA LEU A 3 8.50 -2.16 -2.59
C LEU A 3 9.26 -1.67 -1.35
N ALA A 4 9.48 -2.56 -0.37
CA ALA A 4 10.10 -2.20 0.90
C ALA A 4 11.62 -2.31 0.83
N ASP A 5 12.31 -1.36 1.46
CA ASP A 5 13.73 -1.49 1.78
C ASP A 5 13.90 -2.48 2.94
N THR A 6 14.58 -3.60 2.72
CA THR A 6 14.71 -4.68 3.72
C THR A 6 15.90 -4.50 4.67
N SER A 7 16.68 -3.43 4.54
CA SER A 7 17.83 -3.15 5.41
C SER A 7 17.48 -3.10 6.90
N LYS A 8 16.27 -2.62 7.25
CA LYS A 8 15.78 -2.52 8.63
C LYS A 8 14.92 -3.70 9.10
N LYS A 9 14.86 -4.79 8.32
CA LYS A 9 14.03 -5.97 8.61
C LYS A 9 14.22 -6.52 10.03
N TRP A 10 15.47 -6.56 10.50
CA TRP A 10 15.80 -7.07 11.84
C TRP A 10 15.26 -6.20 12.98
N SER A 11 15.20 -4.88 12.80
CA SER A 11 14.62 -3.97 13.78
C SER A 11 13.12 -4.25 13.96
N ILE A 12 12.41 -4.41 12.84
CA ILE A 12 10.97 -4.75 12.83
C ILE A 12 10.73 -6.10 13.51
N LEU A 13 11.52 -7.12 13.18
CA LEU A 13 11.38 -8.45 13.79
C LEU A 13 11.55 -8.39 15.31
N LYS A 14 12.56 -7.67 15.79
CA LYS A 14 12.81 -7.49 17.22
C LYS A 14 11.67 -6.76 17.93
N GLN A 15 11.08 -5.75 17.29
CA GLN A 15 9.94 -5.04 17.84
C GLN A 15 8.69 -5.93 17.91
N LEU A 16 8.37 -6.63 16.82
CA LEU A 16 7.25 -7.57 16.76
C LEU A 16 7.38 -8.69 17.80
N GLU A 17 8.60 -9.20 18.02
CA GLU A 17 8.87 -10.19 19.05
C GLU A 17 8.60 -9.64 20.47
N ARG A 18 8.99 -8.38 20.75
CA ARG A 18 8.66 -7.70 22.02
C ARG A 18 7.16 -7.51 22.21
N ASP A 19 6.44 -7.30 21.11
CA ASP A 19 4.97 -7.17 21.10
C ASP A 19 4.26 -8.55 21.18
N GLY A 20 5.03 -9.64 21.30
CA GLY A 20 4.52 -11.00 21.47
C GLY A 20 4.19 -11.73 20.17
N VAL A 21 4.54 -11.15 19.01
CA VAL A 21 4.33 -11.76 17.70
C VAL A 21 5.46 -12.75 17.39
N LYS A 22 5.13 -14.04 17.36
CA LYS A 22 6.13 -15.13 17.20
C LYS A 22 6.37 -15.55 15.75
N ASN A 23 5.31 -15.58 14.93
CA ASN A 23 5.35 -16.11 13.58
C ASN A 23 5.27 -14.98 12.55
N VAL A 24 6.43 -14.44 12.16
CA VAL A 24 6.52 -13.35 11.19
C VAL A 24 7.08 -13.85 9.87
N LEU A 25 6.30 -13.68 8.79
CA LEU A 25 6.70 -14.03 7.44
C LEU A 25 6.72 -12.79 6.54
N PHE A 26 7.89 -12.50 5.97
CA PHE A 26 8.01 -11.53 4.88
C PHE A 26 7.74 -12.23 3.55
N THR A 27 6.80 -11.71 2.77
CA THR A 27 6.35 -12.36 1.53
C THR A 27 5.95 -11.35 0.47
N ASP A 28 6.24 -11.67 -0.78
CA ASP A 28 5.73 -10.98 -1.96
C ASP A 28 4.42 -11.63 -2.48
N CYS A 29 3.90 -12.61 -1.75
CA CYS A 29 2.76 -13.47 -2.10
C CYS A 29 2.96 -14.31 -3.37
N LEU A 30 4.14 -14.32 -3.99
CA LEU A 30 4.42 -15.11 -5.19
C LEU A 30 4.84 -16.53 -4.83
N ASN A 31 5.65 -16.67 -3.77
CA ASN A 31 6.10 -17.96 -3.24
C ASN A 31 5.19 -18.39 -2.08
N ASP A 32 4.55 -19.55 -2.22
CA ASP A 32 3.67 -20.06 -1.16
C ASP A 32 4.46 -20.69 -0.01
N ARG A 33 4.78 -19.86 0.98
CA ARG A 33 5.27 -20.28 2.29
C ARG A 33 4.18 -20.24 3.37
N ILE A 34 2.98 -19.77 3.01
CA ILE A 34 1.90 -19.53 3.98
C ILE A 34 1.18 -20.83 4.27
N VAL A 35 0.81 -21.61 3.25
CA VAL A 35 0.13 -22.89 3.47
C VAL A 35 0.97 -23.86 4.32
N PRO A 36 2.27 -24.07 4.05
CA PRO A 36 3.10 -24.94 4.89
C PRO A 36 3.20 -24.44 6.34
N LEU A 37 3.52 -23.15 6.53
CA LEU A 37 3.67 -22.55 7.86
C LEU A 37 2.39 -22.67 8.68
N VAL A 38 1.24 -22.33 8.09
CA VAL A 38 -0.04 -22.40 8.79
C VAL A 38 -0.43 -23.85 9.08
N THR A 39 -0.11 -24.79 8.18
CA THR A 39 -0.35 -26.22 8.40
C THR A 39 0.45 -26.73 9.60
N GLU A 40 1.73 -26.36 9.71
CA GLU A 40 2.58 -26.70 10.84
C GLU A 40 2.06 -26.10 12.16
N LEU A 41 1.73 -24.81 12.16
CA LEU A 41 1.22 -24.11 13.36
C LEU A 41 -0.10 -24.70 13.87
N ILE A 42 -1.00 -25.06 12.95
CA ILE A 42 -2.28 -25.66 13.30
C ILE A 42 -2.11 -27.11 13.77
N HIS A 43 -1.19 -27.87 13.18
CA HIS A 43 -0.91 -29.25 13.58
C HIS A 43 -0.36 -29.33 15.00
N ASN A 44 0.49 -28.38 15.38
CA ASN A 44 1.07 -28.28 16.72
C ASN A 44 0.11 -27.68 17.77
N ALA A 45 -1.07 -27.19 17.37
CA ALA A 45 -2.07 -26.62 18.26
C ALA A 45 -3.09 -27.68 18.72
N SER A 46 -3.46 -27.67 20.01
CA SER A 46 -4.51 -28.56 20.52
C SER A 46 -5.88 -28.19 19.95
N ARG A 47 -6.50 -29.14 19.24
CA ARG A 47 -7.83 -28.97 18.62
C ARG A 47 -8.92 -29.56 19.49
N PHE A 48 -9.34 -28.82 20.52
CA PHE A 48 -10.48 -29.22 21.34
C PHE A 48 -11.77 -29.26 20.49
N HIS A 49 -12.49 -30.39 20.50
CA HIS A 49 -13.82 -30.59 19.89
C HIS A 49 -13.92 -30.44 18.35
N ARG A 50 -12.82 -30.54 17.59
CA ARG A 50 -12.84 -30.43 16.10
C ARG A 50 -11.95 -31.45 15.39
N GLU A 51 -11.78 -32.65 15.94
CA GLU A 51 -10.95 -33.70 15.33
C GLU A 51 -11.53 -34.20 13.99
N GLU A 52 -12.85 -34.12 13.80
CA GLU A 52 -13.52 -34.56 12.57
C GLU A 52 -13.46 -33.53 11.44
N ASP A 53 -13.37 -32.22 11.75
CA ASP A 53 -13.27 -31.17 10.72
C ASP A 53 -11.82 -30.98 10.27
N ARG A 54 -11.49 -31.66 9.18
CA ARG A 54 -10.16 -31.60 8.55
C ARG A 54 -9.93 -30.31 7.76
N SER A 55 -10.93 -29.46 7.61
CA SER A 55 -10.80 -28.20 6.86
C SER A 55 -10.19 -27.09 7.71
N TYR A 56 -9.34 -26.27 7.09
CA TYR A 56 -8.72 -25.12 7.73
C TYR A 56 -9.44 -23.87 7.25
N CYS A 57 -10.00 -23.08 8.16
CA CYS A 57 -10.63 -21.80 7.83
C CYS A 57 -9.89 -20.68 8.56
N LEU A 58 -9.27 -19.80 7.80
CA LEU A 58 -8.45 -18.71 8.30
C LEU A 58 -9.07 -17.38 7.88
N MET A 59 -8.87 -16.36 8.71
CA MET A 59 -9.30 -15.00 8.43
C MET A 59 -8.08 -14.13 8.17
N VAL A 60 -8.10 -13.38 7.07
CA VAL A 60 -7.04 -12.43 6.74
C VAL A 60 -7.51 -11.05 7.16
N ILE A 61 -6.81 -10.41 8.11
CA ILE A 61 -7.14 -9.08 8.65
C ILE A 61 -6.01 -8.07 8.40
N GLY A 62 -6.33 -6.78 8.47
CA GLY A 62 -5.38 -5.68 8.32
C GLY A 62 -6.01 -4.44 7.70
N VAL A 63 -5.29 -3.32 7.74
CA VAL A 63 -5.77 -2.02 7.25
C VAL A 63 -6.06 -2.05 5.73
N PRO A 64 -6.80 -1.08 5.16
CA PRO A 64 -7.00 -0.99 3.71
C PRO A 64 -5.70 -1.03 2.91
N ASN A 65 -5.77 -1.61 1.71
CA ASN A 65 -4.67 -1.65 0.72
C ASN A 65 -3.37 -2.38 1.09
N VAL A 66 -3.29 -3.06 2.24
CA VAL A 66 -2.12 -3.90 2.60
C VAL A 66 -1.95 -5.19 1.78
N GLY A 67 -2.86 -5.46 0.83
CA GLY A 67 -2.75 -6.64 -0.06
C GLY A 67 -3.52 -7.89 0.38
N LYS A 68 -4.49 -7.80 1.31
CA LYS A 68 -5.31 -8.95 1.77
C LYS A 68 -5.93 -9.76 0.61
N SER A 69 -6.68 -9.12 -0.27
CA SER A 69 -7.33 -9.77 -1.42
C SER A 69 -6.31 -10.24 -2.47
N SER A 70 -5.17 -9.55 -2.61
CA SER A 70 -4.06 -9.97 -3.47
C SER A 70 -3.45 -11.27 -2.96
N LEU A 71 -3.22 -11.39 -1.65
CA LEU A 71 -2.72 -12.58 -1.01
C LEU A 71 -3.65 -13.79 -1.25
N ILE A 72 -4.95 -13.61 -1.01
CA ILE A 72 -5.94 -14.67 -1.24
C ILE A 72 -5.93 -15.15 -2.69
N ASN A 73 -5.94 -14.21 -3.64
CA ASN A 73 -5.90 -14.52 -5.07
C ASN A 73 -4.58 -15.18 -5.49
N ALA A 74 -3.46 -14.82 -4.86
CA ALA A 74 -2.17 -15.42 -5.14
C ALA A 74 -2.12 -16.88 -4.67
N LEU A 75 -2.53 -17.16 -3.43
CA LEU A 75 -2.60 -18.52 -2.90
C LEU A 75 -3.55 -19.41 -3.72
N ARG A 76 -4.72 -18.88 -4.11
CA ARG A 76 -5.66 -19.58 -4.98
C ARG A 76 -5.05 -19.92 -6.35
N ARG A 77 -4.25 -19.02 -6.92
CA ARG A 77 -3.56 -19.27 -8.19
C ARG A 77 -2.47 -20.32 -8.02
N THR A 78 -1.62 -20.19 -7.01
CA THR A 78 -0.46 -21.05 -6.81
C THR A 78 -0.86 -22.49 -6.47
N ASN A 79 -1.84 -22.67 -5.57
CA ASN A 79 -2.19 -23.99 -5.05
C ASN A 79 -3.35 -24.67 -5.78
N LEU A 80 -4.26 -23.92 -6.40
CA LEU A 80 -5.42 -24.50 -7.10
C LEU A 80 -5.38 -24.27 -8.62
N LYS A 81 -4.44 -23.47 -9.13
CA LYS A 81 -4.40 -23.05 -10.55
C LYS A 81 -5.71 -22.40 -11.02
N LYS A 82 -6.45 -21.76 -10.11
CA LYS A 82 -7.73 -21.09 -10.40
C LYS A 82 -7.53 -19.56 -10.50
N GLY A 83 -8.46 -18.90 -11.20
CA GLY A 83 -8.44 -17.44 -11.42
C GLY A 83 -8.66 -16.60 -10.15
N LYS A 84 -8.93 -15.30 -10.32
CA LYS A 84 -9.23 -14.40 -9.18
C LYS A 84 -10.60 -14.74 -8.59
N ALA A 85 -10.71 -14.73 -7.27
CA ALA A 85 -11.96 -14.90 -6.53
C ALA A 85 -12.36 -13.62 -5.78
N SER A 86 -11.40 -12.76 -5.43
CA SER A 86 -11.67 -11.46 -4.81
C SER A 86 -11.24 -10.29 -5.70
N ARG A 87 -11.94 -9.15 -5.56
CA ARG A 87 -11.62 -7.90 -6.27
C ARG A 87 -10.37 -7.25 -5.66
N VAL A 88 -9.54 -6.66 -6.51
CA VAL A 88 -8.30 -5.98 -6.10
C VAL A 88 -8.28 -4.61 -6.75
N GLY A 89 -7.99 -3.56 -5.98
CA GLY A 89 -7.83 -2.19 -6.42
C GLY A 89 -6.97 -1.40 -5.44
N GLY A 90 -6.47 -0.24 -5.87
CA GLY A 90 -5.64 0.65 -5.04
C GLY A 90 -6.43 1.68 -4.23
N GLU A 91 -7.75 1.67 -4.31
CA GLU A 91 -8.63 2.56 -3.53
C GLU A 91 -9.11 1.85 -2.25
N PRO A 92 -9.08 2.52 -1.08
CA PRO A 92 -9.72 2.01 0.12
C PRO A 92 -11.21 1.69 -0.10
N GLY A 93 -11.71 0.61 0.54
CA GLY A 93 -13.13 0.26 0.51
C GLY A 93 -13.59 -0.62 -0.67
N ILE A 94 -12.67 -1.18 -1.47
CA ILE A 94 -13.02 -2.12 -2.56
C ILE A 94 -13.70 -3.39 -2.03
N THR A 95 -13.19 -3.95 -0.93
CA THR A 95 -13.81 -5.11 -0.25
C THR A 95 -14.88 -4.58 0.70
N LYS A 96 -16.16 -4.63 0.26
CA LYS A 96 -17.30 -4.01 0.96
C LYS A 96 -18.04 -4.92 1.94
N ALA A 97 -17.78 -6.22 1.93
CA ALA A 97 -18.36 -7.18 2.86
C ALA A 97 -17.38 -8.34 3.10
N VAL A 98 -17.54 -9.05 4.23
CA VAL A 98 -16.86 -10.32 4.46
C VAL A 98 -17.48 -11.35 3.52
N LEU A 99 -16.90 -11.46 2.32
CA LEU A 99 -17.44 -12.23 1.24
C LEU A 99 -16.79 -13.61 1.24
N THR A 100 -17.55 -14.57 1.76
CA THR A 100 -17.48 -16.02 1.47
C THR A 100 -16.17 -16.74 1.80
N LYS A 101 -16.27 -18.04 2.11
CA LYS A 101 -15.10 -18.91 2.26
C LYS A 101 -14.47 -19.12 0.88
N ILE A 102 -13.30 -18.52 0.62
CA ILE A 102 -12.57 -18.72 -0.63
C ILE A 102 -11.60 -19.88 -0.44
N GLN A 103 -11.81 -20.97 -1.16
CA GLN A 103 -10.86 -22.09 -1.15
C GLN A 103 -9.53 -21.66 -1.76
N VAL A 104 -8.44 -21.93 -1.05
CA VAL A 104 -7.07 -21.61 -1.47
C VAL A 104 -6.14 -22.83 -1.50
N CYS A 105 -6.51 -23.97 -0.91
CA CYS A 105 -5.76 -25.22 -1.02
C CYS A 105 -6.71 -26.42 -0.96
N GLU A 106 -6.34 -27.52 -1.62
CA GLU A 106 -7.11 -28.77 -1.62
C GLU A 106 -6.55 -29.78 -0.61
N ARG A 107 -5.23 -29.79 -0.39
CA ARG A 107 -4.55 -30.71 0.52
C ARG A 107 -3.43 -29.97 1.30
N PRO A 108 -3.67 -29.57 2.55
CA PRO A 108 -4.93 -29.70 3.29
C PRO A 108 -6.04 -28.82 2.71
N LEU A 109 -7.30 -29.20 2.92
CA LEU A 109 -8.44 -28.39 2.49
C LEU A 109 -8.45 -27.07 3.26
N MET A 110 -8.19 -25.95 2.58
CA MET A 110 -8.01 -24.66 3.24
C MET A 110 -8.84 -23.57 2.57
N TYR A 111 -9.49 -22.75 3.41
CA TYR A 111 -10.29 -21.59 3.03
C TYR A 111 -9.78 -20.33 3.72
N LEU A 112 -9.77 -19.21 2.98
CA LEU A 112 -9.55 -17.87 3.51
C LEU A 112 -10.85 -17.06 3.46
N LEU A 113 -11.11 -16.33 4.54
CA LEU A 113 -12.13 -15.29 4.58
C LEU A 113 -11.49 -13.96 4.18
N ASP A 114 -11.99 -13.34 3.11
CA ASP A 114 -11.59 -11.98 2.75
C ASP A 114 -12.36 -10.99 3.61
N THR A 115 -11.65 -10.05 4.22
CA THR A 115 -12.23 -9.06 5.13
C THR A 115 -12.04 -7.65 4.58
N PRO A 116 -13.01 -6.74 4.81
CA PRO A 116 -12.78 -5.31 4.60
C PRO A 116 -11.54 -4.84 5.37
N GLY A 117 -10.82 -3.86 4.81
CA GLY A 117 -9.75 -3.23 5.55
C GLY A 117 -10.30 -2.42 6.72
N VAL A 118 -9.76 -2.64 7.91
CA VAL A 118 -10.18 -1.93 9.12
C VAL A 118 -9.03 -1.06 9.59
N LEU A 119 -9.27 0.26 9.66
CA LEU A 119 -8.38 1.19 10.33
C LEU A 119 -8.68 1.22 11.84
N PRO A 120 -7.69 1.43 12.71
CA PRO A 120 -7.94 1.75 14.11
C PRO A 120 -8.88 2.96 14.25
N PRO A 121 -9.76 2.99 15.27
CA PRO A 121 -10.72 4.08 15.45
C PRO A 121 -10.04 5.44 15.73
N LYS A 122 -8.80 5.40 16.24
CA LYS A 122 -7.98 6.58 16.47
C LYS A 122 -6.59 6.33 15.92
N ILE A 123 -6.10 7.27 15.11
CA ILE A 123 -4.70 7.34 14.70
C ILE A 123 -3.95 8.06 15.81
N GLU A 124 -2.91 7.44 16.34
CA GLU A 124 -2.22 7.90 17.55
C GLU A 124 -1.54 9.27 17.38
N ASN A 125 -0.95 9.51 16.20
CA ASN A 125 -0.27 10.75 15.87
C ASN A 125 -0.34 11.08 14.37
N ILE A 126 -0.02 12.33 14.04
CA ILE A 126 -0.10 12.86 12.67
C ILE A 126 0.85 12.13 11.73
N GLU A 127 2.07 11.80 12.16
CA GLU A 127 3.06 11.13 11.30
C GLU A 127 2.57 9.73 10.87
N THR A 128 1.97 8.96 11.78
CA THR A 128 1.31 7.68 11.45
C THR A 128 0.20 7.88 10.43
N GLY A 129 -0.62 8.93 10.59
CA GLY A 129 -1.68 9.28 9.63
C GLY A 129 -1.12 9.58 8.23
N MET A 130 -0.05 10.37 8.16
CA MET A 130 0.61 10.72 6.90
C MET A 130 1.24 9.49 6.21
N LYS A 131 1.86 8.58 6.98
CA LYS A 131 2.37 7.31 6.44
C LYS A 131 1.26 6.42 5.90
N LEU A 132 0.14 6.31 6.62
CA LEU A 132 -1.04 5.56 6.18
C LEU A 132 -1.65 6.17 4.91
N ALA A 133 -1.74 7.50 4.85
CA ALA A 133 -2.17 8.21 3.65
C ALA A 133 -1.22 7.95 2.49
N LEU A 134 0.10 8.05 2.70
CA LEU A 134 1.10 7.82 1.66
C LEU A 134 1.06 6.38 1.10
N CYS A 135 0.81 5.40 1.97
CA CYS A 135 0.57 3.99 1.58
C CYS A 135 -0.80 3.75 0.92
N GLY A 136 -1.66 4.76 0.83
CA GLY A 136 -2.99 4.69 0.24
C GLY A 136 -4.00 3.97 1.13
N THR A 137 -3.75 3.84 2.42
CA THR A 137 -4.69 3.23 3.37
C THR A 137 -5.85 4.17 3.70
N ILE A 138 -5.62 5.49 3.61
CA ILE A 138 -6.62 6.55 3.76
C ILE A 138 -6.88 7.15 2.38
N LEU A 139 -8.12 7.60 2.13
CA LEU A 139 -8.47 8.27 0.87
C LEU A 139 -7.71 9.59 0.74
N ASP A 140 -7.03 9.79 -0.40
CA ASP A 140 -6.10 10.90 -0.61
C ASP A 140 -6.76 12.27 -0.40
N HIS A 141 -7.94 12.49 -0.97
CA HIS A 141 -8.69 13.74 -0.85
C HIS A 141 -9.14 14.08 0.59
N LEU A 142 -9.15 13.12 1.52
CA LEU A 142 -9.46 13.41 2.93
C LEU A 142 -8.28 14.07 3.64
N VAL A 143 -7.06 13.87 3.13
CA VAL A 143 -5.83 14.46 3.68
C VAL A 143 -5.39 15.66 2.84
N GLY A 144 -5.56 15.59 1.52
CA GLY A 144 -5.07 16.57 0.55
C GLY A 144 -3.84 16.02 -0.19
N GLU A 145 -3.95 15.87 -1.50
CA GLU A 145 -2.89 15.30 -2.34
C GLU A 145 -1.60 16.14 -2.28
N ASP A 146 -1.73 17.46 -2.19
CA ASP A 146 -0.61 18.38 -2.02
C ASP A 146 0.12 18.17 -0.68
N ILE A 147 -0.63 17.98 0.42
CA ILE A 147 -0.07 17.70 1.74
C ILE A 147 0.65 16.35 1.78
N ILE A 148 0.05 15.31 1.17
CA ILE A 148 0.69 13.99 1.05
C ILE A 148 1.96 14.08 0.19
N ALA A 149 1.92 14.83 -0.93
CA ALA A 149 3.05 15.00 -1.82
C ALA A 149 4.22 15.74 -1.16
N ASP A 150 3.92 16.76 -0.36
CA ASP A 150 4.92 17.48 0.43
C ASP A 150 5.57 16.57 1.48
N TYR A 151 4.76 15.83 2.24
CA TYR A 151 5.26 14.84 3.19
C TYR A 151 6.10 13.74 2.53
N LEU A 152 5.72 13.30 1.32
CA LEU A 152 6.51 12.37 0.53
C LEU A 152 7.88 12.95 0.18
N LEU A 153 7.94 14.20 -0.32
CA LEU A 153 9.19 14.88 -0.65
C LEU A 153 10.10 14.98 0.59
N PHE A 154 9.56 15.49 1.69
CA PHE A 154 10.26 15.56 2.98
C PHE A 154 10.82 14.18 3.39
N SER A 155 9.99 13.13 3.30
CA SER A 155 10.37 11.78 3.70
C SER A 155 11.49 11.22 2.82
N LEU A 156 11.41 11.42 1.51
CA LEU A 156 12.44 10.99 0.56
C LEU A 156 13.78 11.72 0.80
N ASN A 157 13.74 13.04 0.99
CA ASN A 157 14.92 13.84 1.30
C ASN A 157 15.57 13.43 2.63
N ARG A 158 14.76 13.26 3.69
CA ARG A 158 15.21 12.79 5.01
C ARG A 158 15.90 11.43 4.93
N LEU A 159 15.40 10.53 4.08
CA LEU A 159 15.97 9.19 3.87
C LEU A 159 17.09 9.15 2.83
N GLN A 160 17.49 10.30 2.26
CA GLN A 160 18.48 10.41 1.18
C GLN A 160 18.12 9.50 -0.01
N ARG A 161 16.83 9.49 -0.38
CA ARG A 161 16.27 8.73 -1.50
C ARG A 161 15.86 9.69 -2.61
N PHE A 162 16.75 9.89 -3.58
CA PHE A 162 16.58 10.92 -4.62
C PHE A 162 16.08 10.38 -5.96
N GLY A 163 15.46 9.19 -6.00
CA GLY A 163 14.96 8.61 -7.26
C GLY A 163 13.94 9.48 -8.01
N TYR A 164 13.30 10.43 -7.31
CA TYR A 164 12.42 11.43 -7.93
C TYR A 164 13.18 12.45 -8.79
N VAL A 165 14.43 12.78 -8.45
CA VAL A 165 15.27 13.72 -9.20
C VAL A 165 15.55 13.15 -10.58
N GLU A 166 15.98 11.90 -10.65
CA GLU A 166 16.25 11.19 -11.91
C GLU A 166 14.96 11.00 -12.72
N LYS A 167 13.89 10.54 -12.07
CA LYS A 167 12.62 10.25 -12.75
C LYS A 167 12.00 11.47 -13.43
N TYR A 168 12.10 12.63 -12.79
CA TYR A 168 11.48 13.88 -13.26
C TYR A 168 12.50 14.87 -13.85
N GLU A 169 13.75 14.46 -14.01
CA GLU A 169 14.84 15.26 -14.60
C GLU A 169 15.00 16.62 -13.89
N LEU A 170 15.02 16.60 -12.56
CA LEU A 170 15.30 17.80 -11.76
C LEU A 170 16.82 18.06 -11.72
N GLU A 171 17.20 19.34 -11.55
CA GLU A 171 18.61 19.74 -11.42
C GLU A 171 19.30 19.13 -10.18
N GLY A 172 18.51 18.85 -9.15
CA GLY A 172 18.97 18.20 -7.93
C GLY A 172 17.84 18.04 -6.90
N PRO A 173 18.16 17.49 -5.72
CA PRO A 173 17.23 17.45 -4.60
C PRO A 173 16.82 18.86 -4.18
N CYS A 174 15.54 19.05 -3.87
CA CYS A 174 15.03 20.31 -3.32
C CYS A 174 13.94 20.06 -2.29
N ASP A 175 13.65 21.07 -1.47
CA ASP A 175 12.66 21.02 -0.38
C ASP A 175 11.45 21.94 -0.66
N ASP A 176 11.26 22.31 -1.94
CA ASP A 176 10.11 23.09 -2.40
C ASP A 176 9.17 22.19 -3.21
N ILE A 177 8.10 21.75 -2.56
CA ILE A 177 7.09 20.92 -3.21
C ILE A 177 6.43 21.62 -4.41
N GLN A 178 6.26 22.95 -4.40
CA GLN A 178 5.65 23.67 -5.52
C GLN A 178 6.55 23.65 -6.75
N HIS A 179 7.87 23.77 -6.55
CA HIS A 179 8.85 23.60 -7.62
C HIS A 179 8.80 22.17 -8.18
N VAL A 180 8.85 21.15 -7.32
CA VAL A 180 8.79 19.74 -7.74
C VAL A 180 7.50 19.46 -8.53
N LEU A 181 6.34 19.85 -8.01
CA LEU A 181 5.06 19.64 -8.67
C LEU A 181 4.95 20.40 -10.00
N LYS A 182 5.54 21.59 -10.11
CA LYS A 182 5.62 22.32 -11.39
C LYS A 182 6.43 21.54 -12.41
N CYS A 183 7.61 21.03 -12.03
CA CYS A 183 8.46 20.24 -12.91
C CYS A 183 7.78 18.94 -13.36
N ILE A 184 7.13 18.23 -12.42
CA ILE A 184 6.32 17.04 -12.72
C ILE A 184 5.19 17.39 -13.69
N ALA A 185 4.46 18.48 -13.44
CA ALA A 185 3.34 18.89 -14.27
C ALA A 185 3.78 19.20 -15.71
N VAL A 186 4.89 19.93 -15.88
CA VAL A 186 5.46 20.23 -17.19
C VAL A 186 5.93 18.95 -17.88
N LYS A 187 6.71 18.11 -17.20
CA LYS A 187 7.27 16.86 -17.72
C LYS A 187 6.20 15.89 -18.19
N LEU A 188 5.10 15.77 -17.43
CA LEU A 188 4.00 14.85 -17.72
C LEU A 188 2.86 15.50 -18.53
N GLY A 189 3.00 16.76 -18.94
CA GLY A 189 1.96 17.50 -19.68
C GLY A 189 0.67 17.76 -18.89
N LYS A 190 0.72 17.70 -17.55
CA LYS A 190 -0.42 17.93 -16.65
C LYS A 190 -0.72 19.41 -16.60
N THR A 191 -1.71 19.83 -17.36
CA THR A 191 -2.08 21.23 -17.50
C THR A 191 -3.58 21.40 -17.41
N GLN A 192 -4.01 22.58 -16.97
CA GLN A 192 -5.40 22.96 -16.84
C GLN A 192 -5.62 24.33 -17.48
N ARG A 193 -6.86 24.57 -17.92
CA ARG A 193 -7.28 25.85 -18.48
C ARG A 193 -7.96 26.65 -17.38
N VAL A 194 -7.43 27.82 -17.08
CA VAL A 194 -7.96 28.71 -16.03
C VAL A 194 -8.37 30.02 -16.69
N LYS A 195 -9.51 30.57 -16.29
CA LYS A 195 -9.88 31.94 -16.68
C LYS A 195 -9.12 32.92 -15.79
N ALA A 196 -8.23 33.69 -16.40
CA ALA A 196 -7.57 34.80 -15.75
C ALA A 196 -8.41 36.05 -15.98
N ILE A 197 -8.80 36.70 -14.87
CA ILE A 197 -9.37 38.04 -14.92
C ILE A 197 -8.21 38.99 -15.20
N THR A 198 -8.11 39.45 -16.45
CA THR A 198 -7.21 40.54 -16.79
C THR A 198 -8.02 41.83 -16.81
N GLY A 199 -7.39 42.99 -16.59
CA GLY A 199 -8.07 44.29 -16.66
C GLY A 199 -8.68 44.64 -18.02
N ILE A 200 -8.58 43.73 -19.02
CA ILE A 200 -9.06 43.87 -20.39
C ILE A 200 -10.08 42.75 -20.74
N GLY A 201 -10.44 41.88 -19.77
CA GLY A 201 -11.44 40.81 -19.93
C GLY A 201 -10.95 39.44 -19.48
N ASP A 202 -11.84 38.44 -19.58
CA ASP A 202 -11.54 37.05 -19.25
C ASP A 202 -10.68 36.39 -20.33
N VAL A 203 -9.42 36.07 -20.00
CA VAL A 203 -8.53 35.32 -20.88
C VAL A 203 -8.38 33.90 -20.36
N THR A 204 -8.53 32.90 -21.22
CA THR A 204 -8.25 31.51 -20.84
C THR A 204 -6.78 31.22 -21.01
N ILE A 205 -6.07 30.99 -19.90
CA ILE A 205 -4.64 30.65 -19.87
C ILE A 205 -4.45 29.16 -19.55
N LYS A 206 -3.39 28.57 -20.09
CA LYS A 206 -2.97 27.20 -19.79
C LYS A 206 -1.93 27.25 -18.68
N MET A 207 -2.21 26.60 -17.56
CA MET A 207 -1.33 26.57 -16.39
C MET A 207 -1.04 25.12 -15.97
N PRO A 208 0.10 24.85 -15.30
CA PRO A 208 0.35 23.56 -14.66
C PRO A 208 -0.81 23.14 -13.75
N ASN A 209 -1.19 21.87 -13.80
CA ASN A 209 -2.16 21.29 -12.88
C ASN A 209 -1.42 20.60 -11.74
N TYR A 210 -1.26 21.33 -10.63
CA TYR A 210 -0.52 20.87 -9.45
C TYR A 210 -1.18 19.68 -8.77
N SER A 211 -2.50 19.64 -8.65
CA SER A 211 -3.22 18.51 -8.05
C SER A 211 -3.02 17.21 -8.85
N ALA A 212 -3.07 17.30 -10.18
CA ALA A 212 -2.78 16.16 -11.05
C ALA A 212 -1.31 15.71 -10.93
N ALA A 213 -0.37 16.65 -10.83
CA ALA A 213 1.04 16.33 -10.61
C ALA A 213 1.29 15.68 -9.24
N ALA A 214 0.63 16.15 -8.18
CA ALA A 214 0.70 15.58 -6.84
C ALA A 214 0.19 14.14 -6.82
N TYR A 215 -0.96 13.90 -7.47
CA TYR A 215 -1.50 12.56 -7.65
C TYR A 215 -0.52 11.63 -8.40
N ASP A 216 0.09 12.08 -9.50
CA ASP A 216 1.08 11.28 -10.23
C ASP A 216 2.35 11.03 -9.40
N PHE A 217 2.78 11.98 -8.59
CA PHE A 217 3.95 11.84 -7.71
C PHE A 217 3.72 10.77 -6.63
N ILE A 218 2.59 10.85 -5.94
CA ILE A 218 2.17 9.86 -4.93
C ILE A 218 2.01 8.48 -5.57
N ARG A 219 1.42 8.42 -6.77
CA ARG A 219 1.23 7.16 -7.49
C ARG A 219 2.56 6.54 -7.93
N ALA A 220 3.53 7.34 -8.36
CA ALA A 220 4.88 6.86 -8.66
C ALA A 220 5.55 6.23 -7.43
N PHE A 221 5.42 6.87 -6.26
CA PHE A 221 5.89 6.31 -5.00
C PHE A 221 5.23 4.95 -4.70
N ARG A 222 3.90 4.88 -4.74
CA ARG A 222 3.13 3.65 -4.41
C ARG A 222 3.42 2.48 -5.35
N LYS A 223 3.91 2.75 -6.56
CA LYS A 223 4.36 1.73 -7.52
C LYS A 223 5.84 1.35 -7.38
N GLY A 224 6.59 2.01 -6.49
CA GLY A 224 8.03 1.83 -6.31
C GLY A 224 8.87 2.47 -7.40
N GLU A 225 8.29 3.34 -8.22
CA GLU A 225 8.99 3.98 -9.34
C GLU A 225 9.97 5.06 -8.86
N LEU A 226 9.92 5.45 -7.57
CA LEU A 226 10.86 6.37 -6.93
C LEU A 226 11.97 5.63 -6.14
N GLY A 227 12.01 4.30 -6.24
CA GLY A 227 12.89 3.43 -5.46
C GLY A 227 12.18 2.76 -4.28
N LYS A 228 12.91 1.87 -3.60
CA LYS A 228 12.42 1.17 -2.41
C LYS A 228 12.61 2.02 -1.16
N VAL A 229 11.57 2.11 -0.36
CA VAL A 229 11.53 2.97 0.83
C VAL A 229 10.89 2.22 1.98
N MET A 230 11.45 2.37 3.19
CA MET A 230 10.81 1.97 4.44
C MET A 230 10.55 3.22 5.27
N LEU A 231 9.28 3.58 5.44
CA LEU A 231 8.85 4.81 6.13
C LEU A 231 8.97 4.68 7.66
N ASP A 232 8.97 3.46 8.17
CA ASP A 232 9.17 3.16 9.58
C ASP A 232 10.65 2.85 9.83
N GLY A 233 11.23 3.54 10.80
CA GLY A 233 12.67 3.67 10.90
C GLY A 233 13.20 3.60 12.30
#